data_AF-A0A2T1CGR0-F1
#
_entry.id   AF-A0A2T1CGR0-F1
#
_cell.length_a   1.000
_cell.length_b   1.000
_cell.length_c   1.000
_cell.angle_alpha   90.00
_cell.angle_beta   90.00
_cell.angle_gamma   90.00
#
_symmetry.space_group_name_H-M   'P 1'
#
loop_
_entity.id
_entity.type
_entity.pdbx_description
1 polymer ?
#
loop_
_entity_poly.entity_id
_entity_poly.type
_entity_poly.pdbx_seq_one_letter_code
_entity_poly.pdbx_strand_id
1 'polypeptide(L)'
;MTIKLKKGDPVKWKVGKGEAKGKITQKLTQSTQVDGKEIQASKSKPRYLVKNESTGSVISRRARSLSLIENEHNLKPQQHKILDNFHEAVNMSASELKAWLKTEESNSVGQKDRQGKIKGRKSGKKIIKILNKKQSEYQKKDFKHMKKVVSYIHRHLAQKPSGNIQATPWQYSLMNWGHDPMNSKTKQ
;
A
#
# COMPACT_ATOMS: atom_id res chain seq x y z
N MET A 1 -0.59 -8.61 -23.08
CA MET A 1 0.28 -8.50 -21.89
C MET A 1 0.48 -9.88 -21.28
N THR A 2 1.72 -10.35 -21.14
CA THR A 2 2.01 -11.65 -20.50
C THR A 2 2.10 -11.44 -18.99
N ILE A 3 1.15 -11.99 -18.24
CA ILE A 3 1.18 -11.94 -16.77
C ILE A 3 2.42 -12.72 -16.29
N LYS A 4 3.34 -12.05 -15.58
CA LYS A 4 4.51 -12.69 -14.95
C LYS A 4 4.05 -13.35 -13.65
N LEU A 5 3.89 -14.67 -13.68
CA LEU A 5 3.56 -15.49 -12.52
C LEU A 5 4.82 -15.88 -11.73
N LYS A 6 4.72 -15.91 -10.41
CA LYS A 6 5.79 -16.29 -9.47
C LYS A 6 5.28 -17.20 -8.34
N LYS A 7 6.22 -17.83 -7.63
CA LYS A 7 5.91 -18.61 -6.42
C LYS A 7 5.17 -17.75 -5.40
N GLY A 8 4.13 -18.31 -4.78
CA GLY A 8 3.26 -17.65 -3.82
C GLY A 8 2.02 -16.98 -4.44
N ASP A 9 2.01 -16.72 -5.75
CA ASP A 9 0.87 -16.08 -6.40
C ASP A 9 -0.39 -16.94 -6.28
N PRO A 10 -1.53 -16.37 -5.83
CA PRO A 10 -2.82 -17.03 -5.90
C PRO A 10 -3.31 -17.03 -7.35
N VAL A 11 -3.75 -18.18 -7.82
CA VAL A 11 -4.19 -18.38 -9.20
C VAL A 11 -5.49 -19.17 -9.25
N LYS A 12 -6.23 -18.95 -10.33
CA LYS A 12 -7.39 -19.75 -10.69
C LYS A 12 -7.23 -20.36 -12.08
N TRP A 13 -7.89 -21.49 -12.31
CA TRP A 13 -7.94 -22.16 -13.61
C TRP A 13 -9.30 -22.86 -13.82
N LYS A 14 -9.65 -23.10 -15.08
CA LYS A 14 -10.88 -23.82 -15.45
C LYS A 14 -10.77 -25.32 -15.14
N VAL A 15 -11.84 -25.89 -14.59
CA VAL A 15 -12.02 -27.33 -14.36
C VAL A 15 -13.45 -27.71 -14.72
N GLY A 16 -13.64 -28.45 -15.81
CA GLY A 16 -14.98 -28.74 -16.35
C GLY A 16 -15.75 -27.45 -16.64
N LYS A 17 -16.99 -27.34 -16.14
CA LYS A 17 -17.81 -26.11 -16.21
C LYS A 17 -17.47 -25.08 -15.12
N GLY A 18 -16.59 -25.42 -14.16
CA GLY A 18 -16.25 -24.59 -13.00
C GLY A 18 -14.82 -24.02 -13.02
N GLU A 19 -14.43 -23.44 -11.89
CA GLU A 19 -13.09 -22.91 -11.63
C GLU A 19 -12.53 -23.51 -10.33
N ALA A 20 -11.23 -23.78 -10.30
CA ALA A 20 -10.50 -24.12 -9.09
C ALA A 20 -9.50 -23.01 -8.76
N LYS A 21 -9.14 -22.91 -7.48
CA LYS A 21 -8.20 -21.92 -6.94
C LYS A 21 -7.03 -22.61 -6.26
N GLY A 22 -5.91 -21.92 -6.19
CA GLY A 22 -4.70 -22.47 -5.58
C GLY A 22 -3.57 -21.45 -5.53
N LYS A 23 -2.40 -21.90 -5.09
CA LYS A 23 -1.19 -21.09 -5.02
C LYS A 23 -0.06 -21.73 -5.81
N ILE A 24 0.71 -20.90 -6.53
CA ILE A 24 1.91 -21.37 -7.21
C ILE A 24 2.95 -21.76 -6.17
N THR A 25 3.40 -23.02 -6.18
CA THR A 25 4.44 -23.51 -5.28
C THR A 25 5.82 -23.44 -5.92
N GLN A 26 5.90 -23.57 -7.25
CA GLN A 26 7.18 -23.55 -7.97
C GLN A 26 7.00 -23.18 -9.45
N LYS A 27 8.02 -22.52 -10.01
CA LYS A 27 8.18 -22.32 -11.45
C LYS A 27 9.29 -23.23 -11.94
N LEU A 28 8.99 -24.02 -12.97
CA LEU A 28 9.92 -24.94 -13.63
C LEU A 28 10.32 -24.36 -14.99
N THR A 29 11.62 -24.24 -15.20
CA THR A 29 12.22 -23.74 -16.46
C THR A 29 13.13 -24.75 -17.13
N GLN A 30 13.18 -25.97 -16.61
CA GLN A 30 13.90 -27.13 -17.14
C GLN A 30 13.04 -28.37 -16.86
N SER A 31 13.15 -29.38 -17.71
CA SER A 31 12.46 -30.65 -17.53
C SER A 31 12.92 -31.31 -16.22
N THR A 32 11.97 -31.89 -15.49
CA THR A 32 12.23 -32.46 -14.17
C THR A 32 11.19 -33.53 -13.85
N GLN A 33 11.44 -34.32 -12.81
CA GLN A 33 10.53 -35.33 -12.29
C GLN A 33 9.80 -34.77 -11.06
N VAL A 34 8.47 -34.86 -11.05
CA VAL A 34 7.63 -34.51 -9.90
C VAL A 34 6.69 -35.68 -9.64
N ASP A 35 6.73 -36.22 -8.43
CA ASP A 35 5.96 -37.42 -8.04
C ASP A 35 6.12 -38.58 -9.04
N GLY A 36 7.36 -38.81 -9.51
CA GLY A 36 7.70 -39.85 -10.49
C GLY A 36 7.20 -39.60 -11.92
N LYS A 37 6.60 -38.43 -12.20
CA LYS A 37 6.14 -38.03 -13.54
C LYS A 37 7.02 -36.95 -14.13
N GLU A 38 7.42 -37.16 -15.39
CA GLU A 38 8.24 -36.20 -16.09
C GLU A 38 7.41 -34.99 -16.51
N ILE A 39 7.90 -33.80 -16.16
CA ILE A 39 7.32 -32.53 -16.55
C ILE A 39 8.26 -31.84 -17.53
N GLN A 40 7.87 -31.81 -18.80
CA GLN A 40 8.57 -31.06 -19.83
C GLN A 40 8.38 -29.55 -19.61
N ALA A 41 9.49 -28.86 -19.32
CA ALA A 41 9.52 -27.42 -19.10
C ALA A 41 10.82 -26.80 -19.65
N SER A 42 10.75 -25.56 -20.11
CA SER A 42 11.92 -24.81 -20.58
C SER A 42 11.83 -23.34 -20.18
N LYS A 43 12.92 -22.57 -20.36
CA LYS A 43 12.91 -21.11 -20.13
C LYS A 43 11.84 -20.41 -20.99
N SER A 44 11.65 -20.85 -22.23
CA SER A 44 10.65 -20.31 -23.16
C SER A 44 9.23 -20.87 -22.96
N LYS A 45 9.11 -22.10 -22.43
CA LYS A 45 7.84 -22.76 -22.13
C LYS A 45 7.82 -23.25 -20.67
N PRO A 46 7.78 -22.32 -19.69
CA PRO A 46 7.81 -22.71 -18.29
C PRO A 46 6.54 -23.45 -17.87
N ARG A 47 6.70 -24.34 -16.88
CA ARG A 47 5.59 -24.99 -16.17
C ARG A 47 5.50 -24.44 -14.75
N TYR A 48 4.31 -24.44 -14.19
CA TYR A 48 4.05 -23.97 -12.83
C TYR A 48 3.40 -25.09 -12.04
N LEU A 49 4.01 -25.44 -10.90
CA LEU A 49 3.39 -26.29 -9.91
C LEU A 49 2.44 -25.44 -9.09
N VAL A 50 1.19 -25.88 -8.98
CA VAL A 50 0.11 -25.18 -8.30
C VAL A 50 -0.51 -26.13 -7.30
N LYS A 51 -0.55 -25.74 -6.02
CA LYS A 51 -1.27 -26.47 -4.98
C LYS A 51 -2.73 -26.04 -4.99
N ASN A 52 -3.63 -26.98 -5.24
CA ASN A 52 -5.07 -26.77 -5.17
C ASN A 52 -5.47 -26.49 -3.72
N GLU A 53 -6.21 -25.40 -3.53
CA GLU A 53 -6.66 -24.96 -2.21
C GLU A 53 -7.72 -25.90 -1.62
N SER A 54 -8.61 -26.45 -2.46
CA SER A 54 -9.70 -27.31 -2.00
C SER A 54 -9.27 -28.76 -1.76
N THR A 55 -8.35 -29.29 -2.58
CA THR A 55 -7.96 -30.71 -2.50
C THR A 55 -6.56 -30.93 -1.95
N GLY A 56 -5.76 -29.87 -1.77
CA GLY A 56 -4.35 -29.97 -1.37
C GLY A 56 -3.41 -30.53 -2.45
N SER A 57 -3.94 -31.09 -3.55
CA SER A 57 -3.17 -31.73 -4.61
C SER A 57 -2.31 -30.73 -5.37
N VAL A 58 -1.11 -31.15 -5.79
CA VAL A 58 -0.21 -30.34 -6.62
C VAL A 58 -0.37 -30.74 -8.08
N ILE A 59 -0.52 -29.75 -8.98
CA ILE A 59 -0.66 -29.97 -10.42
C ILE A 59 0.30 -29.10 -11.22
N SER A 60 0.65 -29.56 -12.42
CA SER A 60 1.49 -28.80 -13.38
C SER A 60 0.63 -28.09 -14.43
N ARG A 61 0.77 -26.77 -14.57
CA ARG A 61 0.02 -25.93 -15.52
C ARG A 61 0.95 -25.04 -16.36
N ARG A 62 0.47 -24.60 -17.52
CA ARG A 62 1.13 -23.55 -18.32
C ARG A 62 0.66 -22.18 -17.82
N ALA A 63 1.48 -21.14 -17.99
CA ALA A 63 1.08 -19.77 -17.62
C ALA A 63 -0.27 -19.35 -18.23
N ARG A 64 -0.48 -19.65 -19.52
CA ARG A 64 -1.73 -19.29 -20.23
C ARG A 64 -3.01 -19.96 -19.72
N SER A 65 -2.88 -21.04 -18.95
CA SER A 65 -4.03 -21.74 -18.34
C SER A 65 -4.32 -21.26 -16.91
N LEU A 66 -3.52 -20.32 -16.41
CA LEU A 66 -3.66 -19.73 -15.09
C LEU A 66 -4.07 -18.27 -15.25
N SER A 67 -5.05 -17.86 -14.46
CA SER A 67 -5.34 -16.45 -14.23
C SER A 67 -4.86 -16.11 -12.83
N LEU A 68 -4.08 -15.04 -12.70
CA LEU A 68 -3.76 -14.50 -11.38
C LEU A 68 -5.07 -14.11 -10.71
N ILE A 69 -5.31 -14.62 -9.51
CA ILE A 69 -6.35 -14.05 -8.65
C ILE A 69 -5.72 -12.78 -8.13
N GLU A 70 -6.14 -11.63 -8.65
CA GLU A 70 -5.79 -10.38 -7.99
C GLU A 70 -6.40 -10.45 -6.60
N ASN A 71 -5.57 -10.68 -5.57
CA ASN A 71 -5.98 -10.38 -4.22
C ASN A 71 -6.27 -8.88 -4.22
N GLU A 72 -7.52 -8.48 -4.02
CA GLU A 72 -7.87 -7.08 -3.71
C GLU A 72 -7.03 -6.54 -2.52
N HIS A 73 -6.41 -7.45 -1.76
CA HIS A 73 -5.54 -7.19 -0.61
C HIS A 73 -4.04 -7.11 -0.90
N ASN A 74 -3.56 -7.40 -2.12
CA ASN A 74 -2.16 -7.12 -2.48
C ASN A 74 -2.07 -5.79 -3.21
N LEU A 75 -1.37 -4.84 -2.60
CA LEU A 75 -1.13 -3.54 -3.20
C LEU A 75 -0.37 -3.70 -4.51
N LYS A 76 -0.79 -2.97 -5.54
CA LYS A 76 -0.03 -2.83 -6.78
C LYS A 76 1.35 -2.20 -6.45
N PRO A 77 2.41 -2.44 -7.22
CA PRO A 77 3.73 -1.85 -6.96
C PRO A 77 3.70 -0.33 -6.77
N GLN A 78 2.85 0.36 -7.54
CA GLN A 78 2.64 1.81 -7.38
C GLN A 78 1.98 2.18 -6.03
N GLN A 79 1.07 1.35 -5.51
CA GLN A 79 0.42 1.55 -4.23
C GLN A 79 1.38 1.31 -3.06
N HIS A 80 2.29 0.34 -3.16
CA HIS A 80 3.40 0.17 -2.21
C HIS A 80 4.22 1.46 -2.11
N LYS A 81 4.72 1.98 -3.24
CA LYS A 81 5.49 3.24 -3.24
C LYS A 81 4.74 4.43 -2.64
N ILE A 82 3.43 4.52 -2.85
CA ILE A 82 2.61 5.57 -2.23
C ILE A 82 2.55 5.40 -0.71
N LEU A 83 2.38 4.15 -0.25
CA LEU A 83 2.29 3.82 1.16
C LEU A 83 3.62 4.08 1.87
N ASP A 84 4.74 3.66 1.27
CA ASP A 84 6.09 3.88 1.80
C ASP A 84 6.37 5.38 1.95
N ASN A 85 6.15 6.17 0.90
CA ASN A 85 6.31 7.63 0.94
C ASN A 85 5.38 8.28 1.97
N PHE A 86 4.18 7.73 2.17
CA PHE A 86 3.24 8.25 3.17
C PHE A 86 3.72 8.00 4.59
N HIS A 87 4.19 6.79 4.89
CA HIS A 87 4.81 6.47 6.18
C HIS A 87 6.15 7.21 6.36
N GLU A 88 6.83 7.57 5.28
CA GLU A 88 8.00 8.44 5.32
C GLU A 88 7.62 9.88 5.70
N ALA A 89 6.58 10.45 5.08
CA ALA A 89 6.20 11.83 5.30
C ALA A 89 5.42 12.05 6.61
N VAL A 90 4.53 11.14 7.00
CA VAL A 90 3.72 11.26 8.23
C VAL A 90 4.49 10.65 9.39
N ASN A 91 4.95 11.48 10.32
CA ASN A 91 5.74 11.06 11.49
C ASN A 91 5.00 11.20 12.82
N MET A 92 3.75 11.69 12.82
CA MET A 92 2.88 11.65 14.00
C MET A 92 2.01 10.40 13.99
N SER A 93 1.90 9.73 15.13
CA SER A 93 0.94 8.64 15.34
C SER A 93 -0.50 9.13 15.26
N ALA A 94 -1.44 8.20 15.09
CA ALA A 94 -2.86 8.53 15.06
C ALA A 94 -3.34 9.22 16.36
N SER A 95 -2.79 8.82 17.51
CA SER A 95 -3.09 9.41 18.82
C SER A 95 -2.50 10.82 18.97
N GLU A 96 -1.23 11.02 18.60
CA GLU A 96 -0.58 12.34 18.64
C GLU A 96 -1.33 13.33 17.74
N LEU A 97 -1.63 12.93 16.50
CA LEU A 97 -2.39 13.78 15.57
C LEU A 97 -3.81 14.04 16.07
N LYS A 98 -4.47 13.04 16.68
CA LYS A 98 -5.80 13.23 17.27
C LYS A 98 -5.77 14.23 18.43
N ALA A 99 -4.75 14.20 19.28
CA ALA A 99 -4.56 15.16 20.35
C ALA A 99 -4.29 16.56 19.80
N TRP A 100 -3.37 16.68 18.85
CA TRP A 100 -3.03 17.93 18.16
C TRP A 100 -4.26 18.62 17.55
N LEU A 101 -5.11 17.87 16.83
CA LEU A 101 -6.29 18.46 16.19
C LEU A 101 -7.35 18.99 17.17
N LYS A 102 -7.20 18.78 18.48
CA LYS A 102 -8.09 19.36 19.49
C LYS A 102 -7.63 20.73 19.99
N THR A 103 -6.39 21.14 19.70
CA THR A 103 -5.86 22.39 20.23
C THR A 103 -6.30 23.60 19.43
N GLU A 104 -6.18 24.78 20.05
CA GLU A 104 -6.47 26.08 19.43
C GLU A 104 -5.42 26.43 18.36
N GLU A 105 -4.16 26.06 18.57
CA GLU A 105 -3.07 26.26 17.60
C GLU A 105 -3.35 25.52 16.29
N SER A 106 -3.85 24.29 16.38
CA SER A 106 -4.30 23.56 15.20
C SER A 106 -5.46 24.28 14.48
N ASN A 107 -6.29 25.02 15.21
CA ASN A 107 -7.45 25.76 14.70
C ASN A 107 -7.12 27.17 14.20
N SER A 108 -5.94 27.70 14.51
CA SER A 108 -5.55 29.06 14.10
C SER A 108 -4.87 29.11 12.72
N VAL A 109 -4.51 27.97 12.13
CA VAL A 109 -3.66 27.92 10.92
C VAL A 109 -4.26 27.16 9.74
N GLY A 110 -3.90 27.62 8.54
CA GLY A 110 -4.16 26.93 7.28
C GLY A 110 -5.36 27.46 6.51
N GLN A 111 -5.46 27.05 5.24
CA GLN A 111 -6.47 27.54 4.33
C GLN A 111 -7.87 26.99 4.70
N LYS A 112 -8.86 27.89 4.80
CA LYS A 112 -10.28 27.53 4.93
C LYS A 112 -10.88 27.11 3.58
N ASP A 113 -11.82 26.17 3.59
CA ASP A 113 -12.68 25.87 2.44
C ASP A 113 -13.89 26.82 2.37
N ARG A 114 -14.75 26.65 1.36
CA ARG A 114 -15.95 27.49 1.17
C ARG A 114 -16.93 27.41 2.35
N GLN A 115 -16.81 26.40 3.20
CA GLN A 115 -17.63 26.21 4.40
C GLN A 115 -16.89 26.67 5.67
N GLY A 116 -15.79 27.42 5.53
CA GLY A 116 -14.98 27.92 6.65
C GLY A 116 -14.13 26.85 7.34
N LYS A 117 -14.11 25.60 6.85
CA LYS A 117 -13.37 24.50 7.50
C LYS A 117 -11.91 24.49 7.06
N ILE A 118 -10.99 24.37 8.02
CA ILE A 118 -9.56 24.34 7.75
C ILE A 118 -9.20 23.04 7.02
N LYS A 119 -8.65 23.18 5.81
CA LYS A 119 -8.30 22.07 4.92
C LYS A 119 -7.29 21.11 5.55
N GLY A 120 -6.31 21.65 6.29
CA GLY A 120 -5.32 20.89 7.04
C GLY A 120 -5.98 19.97 8.07
N ARG A 121 -6.80 20.51 8.98
CA ARG A 121 -7.54 19.72 9.98
C ARG A 121 -8.43 18.65 9.35
N LYS A 122 -9.11 18.97 8.24
CA LYS A 122 -9.90 17.98 7.48
C LYS A 122 -9.02 16.85 6.90
N SER A 123 -7.80 17.19 6.47
CA SER A 123 -6.79 16.21 6.04
C SER A 123 -6.32 15.36 7.21
N GLY A 124 -5.94 15.97 8.34
CA GLY A 124 -5.52 15.26 9.55
C GLY A 124 -6.55 14.24 10.04
N LYS A 125 -7.84 14.59 10.05
CA LYS A 125 -8.92 13.64 10.38
C LYS A 125 -8.96 12.43 9.44
N LYS A 126 -8.60 12.59 8.17
CA LYS A 126 -8.51 11.47 7.21
C LYS A 126 -7.23 10.66 7.41
N ILE A 127 -6.11 11.29 7.75
CA ILE A 127 -4.86 10.62 8.09
C ILE A 127 -5.07 9.69 9.28
N ILE A 128 -5.72 10.15 10.35
CA ILE A 128 -6.08 9.32 11.52
C ILE A 128 -6.89 8.08 11.09
N LYS A 129 -7.88 8.26 10.19
CA LYS A 129 -8.66 7.12 9.66
C LYS A 129 -7.82 6.15 8.85
N ILE A 130 -6.83 6.64 8.10
CA ILE A 130 -5.92 5.80 7.31
C ILE A 130 -4.98 5.02 8.23
N LEU A 131 -4.38 5.68 9.23
CA LEU A 131 -3.45 5.06 10.17
C LEU A 131 -4.10 3.94 11.01
N ASN A 132 -5.42 4.00 11.23
CA ASN A 132 -6.17 2.99 11.98
C ASN A 132 -6.77 1.87 11.11
N LYS A 133 -6.58 1.91 9.78
CA LYS A 133 -7.07 0.87 8.87
C LYS A 133 -6.03 -0.22 8.67
N LYS A 134 -6.49 -1.44 8.41
CA LYS A 134 -5.60 -2.48 7.89
C LYS A 134 -5.26 -2.18 6.42
N GLN A 135 -4.05 -2.52 5.99
CA GLN A 135 -3.62 -2.30 4.60
C GLN A 135 -4.57 -2.96 3.58
N SER A 136 -5.15 -4.11 3.93
CA SER A 136 -6.15 -4.84 3.16
C SER A 136 -7.46 -4.05 2.92
N GLU A 137 -7.74 -3.02 3.72
CA GLU A 137 -8.96 -2.22 3.67
C GLU A 137 -8.79 -0.91 2.87
N TYR A 138 -7.58 -0.64 2.37
CA TYR A 138 -7.31 0.58 1.63
C TYR A 138 -8.03 0.61 0.29
N GLN A 139 -8.77 1.70 0.06
CA GLN A 139 -9.48 1.96 -1.18
C GLN A 139 -8.70 2.96 -2.05
N LYS A 140 -9.04 3.06 -3.33
CA LYS A 140 -8.45 4.03 -4.28
C LYS A 140 -8.42 5.47 -3.73
N LYS A 141 -9.45 5.86 -2.95
CA LYS A 141 -9.55 7.19 -2.32
C LYS A 141 -8.51 7.41 -1.21
N ASP A 142 -8.10 6.36 -0.51
CA ASP A 142 -7.08 6.42 0.54
C ASP A 142 -5.71 6.71 -0.10
N PHE A 143 -5.33 5.97 -1.16
CA PHE A 143 -4.09 6.23 -1.92
C PHE A 143 -4.05 7.62 -2.55
N LYS A 144 -5.18 8.12 -3.06
CA LYS A 144 -5.27 9.49 -3.59
C LYS A 144 -5.03 10.52 -2.48
N HIS A 145 -5.53 10.27 -1.27
CA HIS A 145 -5.31 11.15 -0.13
C HIS A 145 -3.87 11.07 0.37
N MET A 146 -3.27 9.87 0.47
CA MET A 146 -1.86 9.68 0.83
C MET A 146 -0.93 10.49 -0.09
N LYS A 147 -1.10 10.38 -1.42
CA LYS A 147 -0.35 11.20 -2.40
C LYS A 147 -0.48 12.69 -2.10
N LYS A 148 -1.70 13.17 -1.84
CA LYS A 148 -1.96 14.58 -1.52
C LYS A 148 -1.22 15.02 -0.25
N VAL A 149 -1.19 14.17 0.77
CA VAL A 149 -0.50 14.43 2.04
C VAL A 149 1.00 14.54 1.81
N VAL A 150 1.61 13.56 1.14
CA VAL A 150 3.04 13.56 0.80
C VAL A 150 3.42 14.83 0.01
N SER A 151 2.67 15.15 -1.04
CA SER A 151 2.92 16.35 -1.85
C SER A 151 2.73 17.66 -1.07
N TYR A 152 1.86 17.68 -0.05
CA TYR A 152 1.72 18.85 0.81
C TYR A 152 2.95 19.01 1.71
N ILE A 153 3.30 17.95 2.43
CA ILE A 153 4.41 17.93 3.39
C ILE A 153 5.72 18.31 2.70
N HIS A 154 6.07 17.65 1.58
CA HIS A 154 7.33 17.94 0.88
C HIS A 154 7.42 19.39 0.40
N ARG A 155 6.34 19.93 -0.16
CA ARG A 155 6.32 21.33 -0.62
C ARG A 155 6.43 22.30 0.55
N HIS A 156 5.75 22.04 1.67
CA HIS A 156 5.83 22.93 2.83
C HIS A 156 7.19 22.83 3.53
N LEU A 157 7.81 21.65 3.58
CA LEU A 157 9.17 21.46 4.08
C LEU A 157 10.18 22.24 3.23
N ALA A 158 10.03 22.26 1.91
CA ALA A 158 10.86 23.08 1.02
C ALA A 158 10.68 24.60 1.22
N GLN A 159 9.59 25.01 1.87
CA GLN A 159 9.27 26.41 2.22
C GLN A 159 9.62 26.72 3.68
N LYS A 160 10.55 25.99 4.28
CA LYS A 160 10.96 26.18 5.69
C LYS A 160 11.42 27.63 5.91
N PRO A 161 10.83 28.37 6.86
CA PRO A 161 11.27 29.72 7.18
C PRO A 161 12.65 29.69 7.86
N SER A 162 13.39 30.80 7.75
CA SER A 162 14.61 31.00 8.52
C SER A 162 14.32 31.20 10.01
N GLY A 163 15.28 30.86 10.87
CA GLY A 163 15.18 31.05 12.31
C GLY A 163 14.44 29.93 13.04
N ASN A 164 13.89 30.26 14.22
CA ASN A 164 13.19 29.30 15.06
C ASN A 164 11.83 28.91 14.43
N ILE A 165 11.65 27.61 14.21
CA ILE A 165 10.42 27.06 13.64
C ILE A 165 9.41 26.62 14.70
N GLN A 166 9.80 26.56 15.97
CA GLN A 166 8.94 26.11 17.06
C GLN A 166 7.80 27.09 17.30
N ALA A 167 6.60 26.54 17.52
CA ALA A 167 5.38 27.31 17.78
C ALA A 167 4.98 28.28 16.66
N THR A 168 5.40 28.00 15.43
CA THR A 168 5.10 28.86 14.26
C THR A 168 3.87 28.38 13.49
N PRO A 169 3.18 29.27 12.76
CA PRO A 169 2.12 28.87 11.85
C PRO A 169 2.56 27.81 10.81
N TRP A 170 3.83 27.84 10.41
CA TRP A 170 4.42 26.86 9.50
C TRP A 170 4.49 25.46 10.13
N GLN A 171 4.99 25.34 11.36
CA GLN A 171 5.03 24.07 12.10
C GLN A 171 3.61 23.54 12.31
N TYR A 172 2.71 24.37 12.83
CA TYR A 172 1.33 23.99 13.12
C TYR A 172 0.58 23.53 11.87
N SER A 173 0.86 24.16 10.72
CA SER A 173 0.33 23.75 9.43
C SER A 173 0.83 22.36 9.04
N LEU A 174 2.11 22.03 9.20
CA LEU A 174 2.64 20.68 8.97
C LEU A 174 2.01 19.64 9.92
N MET A 175 1.86 19.99 11.20
CA MET A 175 1.26 19.09 12.19
C MET A 175 -0.22 18.80 11.88
N ASN A 176 -0.96 19.76 11.32
CA ASN A 176 -2.32 19.53 10.80
C ASN A 176 -2.35 18.47 9.68
N TRP A 177 -1.22 18.21 9.02
CA TRP A 177 -1.02 17.18 8.01
C TRP A 177 -0.25 15.95 8.52
N GLY A 178 -0.07 15.81 9.85
CA GLY A 178 0.55 14.65 10.46
C GLY A 178 2.07 14.63 10.41
N HIS A 179 2.71 15.76 10.09
CA HIS A 179 4.15 15.90 10.12
C HIS A 179 4.56 16.91 11.19
N ASP A 180 5.31 16.49 12.19
CA ASP A 180 5.95 17.38 13.14
C ASP A 180 7.45 17.48 12.81
N PRO A 181 7.93 18.63 12.31
CA PRO A 181 9.35 18.82 11.97
C PRO A 181 10.27 18.82 13.19
N MET A 182 9.72 18.88 14.41
CA MET A 182 10.47 18.79 15.67
C MET A 182 10.50 17.37 16.25
N ASN A 183 9.81 16.41 15.62
CA ASN A 183 9.78 15.04 16.09
C ASN A 183 11.10 14.33 15.80
N SER A 184 11.85 14.02 16.86
CA SER A 184 13.15 13.36 16.82
C SER A 184 13.09 11.83 16.85
N LYS A 185 11.89 11.22 16.86
CA LYS A 185 11.76 9.76 16.87
C LYS A 185 12.32 9.18 15.57
N THR A 186 13.50 8.56 15.66
CA THR A 186 14.06 7.70 14.62
C THR A 186 13.06 6.58 14.36
N LYS A 187 12.65 6.42 13.10
CA LYS A 187 11.76 5.32 12.72
C LYS A 187 12.51 4.00 12.91
N GLN A 188 12.05 3.19 13.87
CA GLN A 188 12.44 1.78 13.96
C GLN A 188 11.77 0.99 12.85
#